data_AF-A0A2T2P1X2-F1
#
_entry.id   AF-A0A2T2P1X2-F1
#
_cell.length_a   1.000
_cell.length_b   1.000
_cell.length_c   1.000
_cell.angle_alpha   90.00
_cell.angle_beta   90.00
_cell.angle_gamma   90.00
#
_symmetry.space_group_name_H-M   'P 1'
#
loop_
_entity.id
_entity.type
_entity.pdbx_description
1 polymer ?
#
loop_
_entity_poly.entity_id
_entity_poly.type
_entity_poly.pdbx_seq_one_letter_code
_entity_poly.pdbx_strand_id
1 'polypeptide(L)'
;MSTQLASTASPFPPAPVNDPDRRPSYPDTMSSTSSNSSVSEPDQSKLSRPRLGSRKSSGTIIIPRDSPQVELKEEEYDDGDARTMSPRRSSEEIEKMGQEARQALIEQAKALQASLLEIVDRVEIVKSEHEKLEGGNKFLQSYIGELMQTSKLTSAGAAKASKGKGKGRTIK
;
A
#
# COMPACT_ATOMS: atom_id res chain seq x y z
N MET A 1 -8.08 -44.36 0.67
CA MET A 1 -7.03 -43.79 1.53
C MET A 1 -6.85 -42.34 1.16
N SER A 2 -6.99 -41.47 2.15
CA SER A 2 -7.08 -40.02 2.05
C SER A 2 -5.78 -39.36 1.59
N THR A 3 -5.90 -38.31 0.78
CA THR A 3 -4.84 -37.30 0.64
C THR A 3 -5.47 -35.92 0.85
N GLN A 4 -5.24 -35.37 2.04
CA GLN A 4 -5.57 -34.00 2.42
C GLN A 4 -4.75 -33.01 1.58
N LEU A 5 -5.42 -31.99 1.04
CA LEU A 5 -4.77 -30.80 0.50
C LEU A 5 -4.50 -29.84 1.66
N ALA A 6 -3.22 -29.64 1.98
CA ALA A 6 -2.78 -28.63 2.92
C ALA A 6 -2.94 -27.24 2.29
N SER A 7 -3.88 -26.46 2.82
CA SER A 7 -4.03 -25.04 2.50
C SER A 7 -3.01 -24.25 3.32
N THR A 8 -1.93 -23.81 2.70
CA THR A 8 -0.99 -22.85 3.30
C THR A 8 -1.50 -21.44 3.01
N ALA A 9 -2.45 -20.98 3.82
CA ALA A 9 -2.88 -19.59 3.84
C ALA A 9 -1.81 -18.75 4.56
N SER A 10 -1.11 -17.92 3.79
CA SER A 10 -0.22 -16.87 4.31
C SER A 10 -1.02 -15.87 5.15
N PRO A 11 -0.55 -15.45 6.33
CA PRO A 11 -1.30 -14.51 7.16
C PRO A 11 -1.21 -13.09 6.58
N PHE A 12 -2.36 -12.56 6.19
CA PHE A 12 -2.54 -11.11 6.02
C PHE A 12 -2.17 -10.38 7.33
N PRO A 13 -1.51 -9.21 7.29
CA PRO A 13 -1.43 -8.36 8.46
C PRO A 13 -2.84 -7.82 8.80
N PRO A 14 -3.27 -7.83 10.06
CA PRO A 14 -4.58 -7.30 10.44
C PRO A 14 -4.63 -5.78 10.25
N ALA A 15 -5.75 -5.31 9.70
CA ALA A 15 -6.09 -3.89 9.64
C ALA A 15 -6.13 -3.27 11.07
N PRO A 16 -5.69 -2.01 11.25
CA PRO A 16 -5.71 -1.39 12.56
C PRO A 16 -7.15 -1.11 12.99
N VAL A 17 -7.56 -1.80 14.05
CA VAL A 17 -8.77 -1.49 14.82
C VAL A 17 -8.61 -0.11 15.48
N ASN A 18 -9.57 0.77 15.23
CA ASN A 18 -9.68 2.09 15.88
C ASN A 18 -10.10 1.88 17.34
N ASP A 19 -9.13 1.98 18.25
CA ASP A 19 -9.35 2.01 19.69
C ASP A 19 -9.16 3.47 20.18
N PRO A 20 -10.18 4.13 20.76
CA PRO A 20 -10.14 5.57 21.04
C PRO A 20 -9.24 6.00 22.22
N ASP A 21 -8.60 5.06 22.94
CA ASP A 21 -7.73 5.38 24.09
C ASP A 21 -6.22 5.16 23.83
N ARG A 22 -5.81 4.91 22.59
CA ARG A 22 -4.38 4.68 22.25
C ARG A 22 -3.66 5.97 21.87
N ARG A 23 -3.15 6.67 22.90
CA ARG A 23 -2.19 7.79 22.76
C ARG A 23 -1.10 7.44 21.72
N PRO A 24 -0.85 8.26 20.69
CA PRO A 24 0.16 7.97 19.69
C PRO A 24 1.56 8.09 20.33
N SER A 25 2.13 6.95 20.74
CA SER A 25 3.56 6.87 21.06
C SER A 25 4.32 6.82 19.74
N TYR A 26 4.98 7.91 19.38
CA TYR A 26 6.00 7.94 18.35
C TYR A 26 7.01 6.79 18.56
N PRO A 27 7.45 6.06 17.52
CA PRO A 27 8.58 5.16 17.67
C PRO A 27 9.87 6.00 17.77
N ASP A 28 10.30 6.29 19.01
CA ASP A 28 11.69 6.63 19.31
C ASP A 28 12.56 5.39 19.09
N THR A 29 13.03 5.18 17.86
CA THR A 29 14.11 4.22 17.54
C THR A 29 15.10 4.83 16.56
N MET A 30 15.63 6.01 16.88
CA MET A 30 16.89 6.45 16.27
C MET A 30 18.03 5.63 16.87
N SER A 31 18.25 4.42 16.36
CA SER A 31 19.51 3.70 16.56
C SER A 31 20.47 4.11 15.45
N SER A 32 21.28 5.12 15.73
CA SER A 32 22.49 5.43 14.97
C SER A 32 23.47 4.27 15.15
N THR A 33 23.42 3.26 14.29
CA THR A 33 24.50 2.29 14.15
C THR A 33 25.65 2.99 13.42
N SER A 34 26.53 3.64 14.17
CA SER A 34 27.84 4.05 13.68
C SER A 34 28.64 2.79 13.34
N SER A 35 28.59 2.38 12.07
CA SER A 35 29.45 1.34 11.52
C SER A 35 30.85 1.94 11.33
N ASN A 36 31.71 1.76 12.33
CA ASN A 36 33.13 2.06 12.21
C ASN A 36 33.94 0.81 12.60
N SER A 37 34.44 0.09 11.61
CA SER A 37 35.56 -0.85 11.75
C SER A 37 36.13 -1.07 10.34
N SER A 38 37.09 -0.25 9.89
CA SER A 38 38.50 -0.20 10.30
C SER A 38 39.22 -1.52 10.02
N VAL A 39 40.08 -1.45 9.00
CA VAL A 39 41.22 -2.33 8.78
C VAL A 39 42.04 -2.46 10.06
N SER A 40 42.56 -3.67 10.25
CA SER A 40 43.24 -4.15 11.46
C SER A 40 44.61 -3.51 11.66
N GLU A 41 44.88 -2.98 12.87
CA GLU A 41 46.19 -2.90 13.54
C GLU A 41 45.91 -2.69 15.06
N PRO A 42 46.68 -3.31 15.97
CA PRO A 42 46.30 -3.40 17.37
C PRO A 42 46.86 -2.28 18.26
N ASP A 43 46.07 -1.95 19.29
CA ASP A 43 46.47 -1.45 20.60
C ASP A 43 47.02 -0.01 20.71
N GLN A 44 46.15 0.94 21.10
CA GLN A 44 46.41 1.88 22.22
C GLN A 44 45.07 2.36 22.83
N SER A 45 44.91 2.09 24.13
CA SER A 45 44.07 2.79 25.13
C SER A 45 42.74 3.40 24.64
N LYS A 46 41.69 2.56 24.57
CA LYS A 46 40.30 3.04 24.50
C LYS A 46 39.98 3.83 25.77
N LEU A 47 40.10 5.17 25.72
CA LEU A 47 39.59 6.05 26.76
C LEU A 47 38.07 5.86 26.84
N SER A 48 37.62 5.10 27.85
CA SER A 48 36.19 4.85 28.07
C SER A 48 35.50 6.17 28.39
N ARG A 49 34.56 6.58 27.54
CA ARG A 49 33.77 7.80 27.70
C ARG A 49 33.13 7.83 29.10
N PRO A 50 33.27 8.92 29.88
CA PRO A 50 32.67 9.03 31.20
C PRO A 50 31.18 8.74 31.14
N ARG A 51 30.67 7.90 32.07
CA ARG A 51 29.26 7.58 32.14
C ARG A 51 28.48 8.85 32.42
N LEU A 52 27.68 9.30 31.45
CA LEU A 52 26.73 10.39 31.67
C LEU A 52 25.78 9.94 32.78
N GLY A 53 25.94 10.53 33.97
CA GLY A 53 24.99 10.34 35.06
C GLY A 53 23.58 10.68 34.60
N SER A 54 22.57 10.06 35.21
CA SER A 54 21.16 10.34 34.96
C SER A 54 20.87 11.83 35.10
N ARG A 55 20.87 12.55 33.97
CA ARG A 55 20.44 13.95 33.93
C ARG A 55 18.92 13.94 33.88
N LYS A 56 18.28 14.65 34.82
CA LYS A 56 16.84 14.95 34.77
C LYS A 56 16.52 15.48 33.38
N SER A 57 15.43 15.05 32.75
CA SER A 57 15.07 15.52 31.41
C SER A 57 14.92 17.04 31.43
N SER A 58 15.94 17.76 30.95
CA SER A 58 15.79 19.18 30.64
C SER A 58 14.74 19.25 29.55
N GLY A 59 13.67 20.00 29.79
CA GLY A 59 12.56 20.14 28.86
C GLY A 59 13.02 20.53 27.44
N THR A 60 12.08 20.45 26.51
CA THR A 60 12.31 20.69 25.08
C THR A 60 13.14 21.97 24.85
N ILE A 61 14.28 21.82 24.17
CA ILE A 61 15.21 22.92 23.79
C ILE A 61 14.57 23.87 22.75
N ILE A 62 13.40 23.53 22.22
CA ILE A 62 12.71 24.27 21.16
C ILE A 62 12.08 25.52 21.74
N ILE A 63 12.71 26.66 21.50
CA ILE A 63 12.17 27.99 21.78
C ILE A 63 11.43 28.49 20.52
N PRO A 64 10.16 28.94 20.62
CA PRO A 64 9.45 29.55 19.50
C PRO A 64 10.22 30.74 18.93
N ARG A 65 10.19 30.91 17.61
CA ARG A 65 10.93 31.98 16.91
C ARG A 65 10.55 33.38 17.37
N ASP A 66 9.32 33.57 17.80
CA ASP A 66 8.78 34.87 18.25
C ASP A 66 9.01 35.11 19.75
N SER A 67 9.78 34.25 20.42
CA SER A 67 10.10 34.41 21.83
C SER A 67 10.96 35.67 22.04
N PRO A 68 10.64 36.53 23.02
CA PRO A 68 11.39 37.77 23.29
C PRO A 68 12.85 37.55 23.69
N GLN A 69 13.24 36.31 24.02
CA GLN A 69 14.61 35.92 24.32
C GLN A 69 15.44 35.53 23.07
N VAL A 70 14.82 35.39 21.90
CA VAL A 70 15.51 35.00 20.65
C VAL A 70 15.80 36.27 19.86
N GLU A 71 16.97 36.87 20.11
CA GLU A 71 17.47 38.00 19.34
C GLU A 71 17.92 37.49 17.96
N LEU A 72 17.03 37.52 16.96
CA LEU A 72 17.37 37.31 15.54
C LEU A 72 18.09 38.55 15.02
N LYS A 73 19.31 38.77 15.49
CA LYS A 73 20.17 39.83 14.97
C LYS A 73 20.79 39.34 13.68
N GLU A 74 20.78 40.16 12.63
CA GLU A 74 21.71 39.97 11.51
C GLU A 74 23.11 40.10 12.08
N GLU A 75 23.75 38.96 12.36
CA GLU A 75 25.12 38.91 12.82
C GLU A 75 26.03 39.28 11.64
N GLU A 76 26.73 40.40 11.78
CA GLU A 76 27.83 40.76 10.90
C GLU A 76 29.02 39.86 11.23
N TYR A 77 29.31 38.92 10.32
CA TYR A 77 30.42 37.98 10.49
C TYR A 77 31.75 38.67 10.16
N ASP A 78 32.73 38.45 11.02
CA ASP A 78 34.09 38.94 10.85
C ASP A 78 34.81 38.23 9.67
N ASP A 79 35.74 38.92 9.01
CA ASP A 79 36.50 38.41 7.85
C ASP A 79 37.36 37.17 8.21
N GLY A 80 37.61 36.94 9.51
CA GLY A 80 38.30 35.77 10.05
C GLY A 80 37.38 34.68 10.62
N ASP A 81 36.06 34.77 10.47
CA ASP A 81 35.14 33.81 11.08
C ASP A 81 35.28 32.42 10.44
N ALA A 82 35.71 31.43 11.23
CA ALA A 82 35.83 30.04 10.79
C ALA A 82 34.52 29.47 10.21
N ARG A 83 33.35 30.02 10.58
CA ARG A 83 32.05 29.65 10.01
C ARG A 83 31.93 30.03 8.54
N THR A 84 32.55 31.14 8.10
CA THR A 84 32.58 31.57 6.69
C THR A 84 33.68 30.83 5.90
N MET A 85 34.68 30.29 6.59
CA MET A 85 35.83 29.55 6.01
C MET A 85 35.57 28.06 5.69
N SER A 86 34.40 27.52 6.07
CA SER A 86 34.01 26.17 5.65
C SER A 86 33.58 26.19 4.17
N PRO A 87 33.98 25.23 3.31
CA PRO A 87 33.49 25.15 1.94
C PRO A 87 31.97 25.03 1.92
N ARG A 88 31.27 26.14 1.69
CA ARG A 88 29.82 26.19 1.45
C ARG A 88 29.61 25.97 -0.04
N ARG A 89 28.59 25.18 -0.41
CA ARG A 89 28.10 25.16 -1.79
C ARG A 89 27.77 26.60 -2.19
N SER A 90 28.11 27.00 -3.42
CA SER A 90 27.77 28.33 -3.89
C SER A 90 26.24 28.51 -3.85
N SER A 91 25.77 29.74 -3.63
CA SER A 91 24.34 30.05 -3.64
C SER A 91 23.65 29.59 -4.94
N GLU A 92 24.36 29.72 -6.06
CA GLU A 92 23.96 29.23 -7.38
C GLU A 92 23.80 27.70 -7.43
N GLU A 93 24.71 26.93 -6.83
CA GLU A 93 24.62 25.48 -6.76
C GLU A 93 23.41 25.02 -5.92
N ILE A 94 23.14 25.71 -4.81
CA ILE A 94 22.00 25.43 -3.93
C ILE A 94 20.68 25.70 -4.67
N GLU A 95 20.59 26.81 -5.38
CA GLU A 95 19.41 27.13 -6.19
C GLU A 95 19.19 26.08 -7.29
N LYS A 96 20.25 25.68 -7.99
CA LYS A 96 20.20 24.64 -9.03
C LYS A 96 19.68 23.32 -8.49
N MET A 97 20.20 22.84 -7.36
CA MET A 97 19.71 21.60 -6.73
C MET A 97 18.23 21.72 -6.32
N GLY A 98 17.79 22.89 -5.85
CA GLY A 98 16.40 23.15 -5.51
C GLY A 98 15.47 23.17 -6.74
N GLN A 99 15.96 23.61 -7.89
CA GLN A 99 15.24 23.53 -9.16
C GLN A 99 15.18 22.09 -9.68
N GLU A 100 16.30 21.36 -9.66
CA GLU A 100 16.37 19.94 -10.05
C GLU A 100 15.44 19.06 -9.20
N ALA A 101 15.42 19.26 -7.88
CA ALA A 101 14.52 18.53 -7.00
C ALA A 101 13.04 18.79 -7.32
N ARG A 102 12.67 20.05 -7.62
CA ARG A 102 11.31 20.41 -8.05
C ARG A 102 10.97 19.79 -9.40
N GLN A 103 11.90 19.81 -10.35
CA GLN A 103 11.74 19.19 -11.67
C GLN A 103 11.50 17.69 -11.54
N ALA A 104 12.30 16.99 -10.72
CA ALA A 104 12.17 15.56 -10.49
C ALA A 104 10.82 15.20 -9.84
N LEU A 105 10.34 15.99 -8.88
CA LEU A 105 9.02 15.78 -8.28
C LEU A 105 7.88 15.95 -9.30
N ILE A 106 7.98 16.96 -10.18
CA ILE A 106 7.00 17.19 -11.25
C ILE A 106 7.00 16.02 -12.24
N GLU A 107 8.18 15.51 -12.61
CA GLU A 107 8.32 14.38 -13.51
C GLU A 107 7.72 13.10 -12.93
N GLN A 108 7.99 12.81 -11.64
CA GLN A 108 7.39 11.69 -10.94
C GLN A 108 5.85 11.82 -10.88
N ALA A 109 5.33 13.00 -10.57
CA ALA A 109 3.89 13.24 -10.55
C ALA A 109 3.25 12.99 -11.93
N LYS A 110 3.90 13.42 -13.02
CA LYS A 110 3.44 13.15 -14.39
C LYS A 110 3.47 11.68 -14.75
N ALA A 111 4.53 10.96 -14.39
CA ALA A 111 4.64 9.52 -14.62
C ALA A 111 3.53 8.75 -13.88
N LEU A 112 3.26 9.12 -12.63
CA LEU A 112 2.16 8.55 -11.84
C LEU A 112 0.80 8.85 -12.48
N GLN A 113 0.56 10.09 -12.92
CA GLN A 113 -0.68 10.44 -13.59
C GLN A 113 -0.90 9.64 -14.88
N ALA A 114 0.15 9.46 -15.69
CA ALA A 114 0.08 8.65 -16.91
C ALA A 114 -0.22 7.17 -16.57
N SER A 115 0.43 6.62 -15.56
CA SER A 115 0.18 5.25 -15.09
C SER A 115 -1.25 5.06 -14.59
N LEU A 116 -1.81 6.04 -13.88
CA LEU A 116 -3.20 5.98 -13.42
C LEU A 116 -4.20 6.02 -14.57
N LEU A 117 -3.97 6.87 -15.58
CA LEU A 117 -4.82 6.91 -16.77
C LEU A 117 -4.81 5.57 -17.51
N GLU A 118 -3.63 4.97 -17.68
CA GLU A 118 -3.51 3.64 -18.31
C GLU A 118 -4.29 2.56 -17.54
N ILE A 119 -4.25 2.59 -16.20
CA ILE A 119 -5.01 1.66 -15.37
C ILE A 119 -6.51 1.86 -15.55
N VAL A 120 -6.98 3.11 -15.61
CA VAL A 120 -8.40 3.42 -15.85
C VAL A 120 -8.85 2.84 -17.19
N ASP A 121 -8.09 3.05 -18.27
CA ASP A 121 -8.42 2.51 -19.58
C ASP A 121 -8.51 0.96 -19.55
N ARG A 122 -7.57 0.30 -18.88
CA ARG A 122 -7.59 -1.17 -18.70
C ARG A 122 -8.83 -1.63 -17.94
N VAL A 123 -9.23 -0.91 -16.89
CA VAL A 123 -10.44 -1.22 -16.11
C VAL A 123 -11.70 -1.06 -16.96
N GLU A 124 -11.77 -0.04 -17.81
CA GLU A 124 -12.90 0.16 -18.71
C GLU A 124 -13.04 -0.97 -19.73
N ILE A 125 -11.93 -1.44 -20.30
CA ILE A 125 -11.92 -2.60 -21.20
C ILE A 125 -12.47 -3.82 -20.49
N VAL A 126 -11.93 -4.17 -19.32
CA VAL A 126 -12.37 -5.32 -18.52
C VAL A 126 -13.85 -5.21 -18.14
N LYS A 127 -14.31 -4.01 -17.78
CA LYS A 127 -15.73 -3.77 -17.47
C LYS A 127 -16.62 -4.06 -18.68
N SER A 128 -16.25 -3.57 -19.86
CA SER A 128 -17.02 -3.81 -21.09
C SER A 128 -17.07 -5.29 -21.48
N GLU A 129 -15.98 -6.03 -21.27
CA GLU A 129 -15.92 -7.47 -21.49
C GLU A 129 -16.77 -8.22 -20.47
N HIS A 130 -16.71 -7.82 -19.20
CA HIS A 130 -17.54 -8.39 -18.15
C HIS A 130 -19.03 -8.21 -18.44
N GLU A 131 -19.47 -7.01 -18.86
CA GLU A 131 -20.87 -6.77 -19.25
C GLU A 131 -21.32 -7.68 -20.39
N LYS A 132 -20.46 -7.92 -21.39
CA LYS A 132 -20.75 -8.86 -22.49
C LYS A 132 -20.88 -10.30 -21.98
N LEU A 133 -19.94 -10.76 -21.15
CA LEU A 133 -19.96 -12.10 -20.58
C LEU A 133 -21.15 -12.31 -19.66
N GLU A 134 -21.49 -11.31 -18.84
CA GLU A 134 -22.66 -11.35 -17.97
C GLU A 134 -23.96 -11.38 -18.79
N GLY A 135 -24.07 -10.56 -19.84
CA GLY A 135 -25.20 -10.59 -20.78
C GLY A 135 -25.35 -11.94 -21.46
N GLY A 136 -24.24 -12.50 -21.97
CA GLY A 136 -24.22 -13.84 -22.56
C GLY A 136 -24.61 -14.94 -21.57
N ASN A 137 -24.13 -14.88 -20.32
CA ASN A 137 -24.47 -15.84 -19.28
C ASN A 137 -25.96 -15.77 -18.92
N LYS A 138 -26.52 -14.55 -18.77
CA LYS A 138 -27.96 -14.35 -18.59
C LYS A 138 -28.76 -14.95 -19.74
N PHE A 139 -28.35 -14.73 -20.98
CA PHE A 139 -29.00 -15.32 -22.16
C PHE A 139 -28.98 -16.85 -22.12
N LEU A 140 -27.83 -17.45 -21.83
CA LEU A 140 -27.70 -18.91 -21.73
C LEU A 140 -28.57 -19.49 -20.60
N GLN A 141 -28.62 -18.82 -19.44
CA GLN A 141 -29.46 -19.24 -18.32
C GLN A 141 -30.95 -19.20 -18.69
N SER A 142 -31.42 -18.13 -19.34
CA SER A 142 -32.80 -18.03 -19.82
C SER A 142 -33.12 -19.12 -20.84
N TYR A 143 -32.24 -19.34 -21.82
CA TYR A 143 -32.41 -20.37 -22.84
C TYR A 143 -32.48 -21.78 -22.25
N ILE A 144 -31.59 -22.10 -21.31
CA ILE A 144 -31.63 -23.38 -20.59
C ILE A 144 -32.93 -23.50 -19.78
N GLY A 145 -33.35 -22.42 -19.11
CA GLY A 145 -34.60 -22.38 -18.36
C GLY A 145 -35.82 -22.69 -19.24
N GLU A 146 -35.93 -22.04 -20.39
CA GLU A 146 -37.00 -22.26 -21.38
C GLU A 146 -36.95 -23.68 -21.95
N LEU A 147 -35.76 -24.18 -22.30
CA LEU A 147 -35.58 -25.53 -22.83
C LEU A 147 -35.96 -26.60 -21.80
N MET A 148 -35.60 -26.40 -20.54
CA MET A 148 -35.99 -27.29 -19.45
C MET A 148 -37.49 -27.23 -19.18
N GLN A 149 -38.11 -26.05 -19.22
CA GLN A 149 -39.55 -25.88 -19.04
C GLN A 149 -40.34 -26.57 -20.16
N THR A 150 -39.96 -26.33 -21.42
CA THR A 150 -40.56 -27.01 -22.57
C THR A 150 -40.36 -28.52 -22.49
N SER A 151 -39.15 -29.00 -22.17
CA SER A 151 -38.86 -30.44 -22.02
C SER A 151 -39.72 -31.11 -20.93
N LYS A 152 -40.02 -30.43 -19.82
CA LYS A 152 -40.94 -30.93 -18.79
C LYS A 152 -42.39 -30.99 -19.28
N LEU A 153 -42.84 -29.99 -20.05
CA LEU A 153 -44.19 -29.95 -20.61
C LEU A 153 -44.40 -31.02 -21.69
N THR A 154 -43.43 -31.25 -22.57
CA THR A 154 -43.55 -32.23 -23.66
C THR A 154 -43.50 -33.67 -23.14
N SER A 155 -42.64 -33.95 -22.16
CA SER A 155 -42.52 -35.28 -21.53
C SER A 155 -43.73 -35.64 -20.66
N ALA A 156 -44.30 -34.68 -19.94
CA ALA A 156 -45.55 -34.89 -19.19
C ALA A 156 -46.78 -35.10 -20.10
N GLY A 157 -46.79 -34.48 -21.30
CA GLY A 157 -47.83 -34.68 -22.31
C GLY A 157 -47.83 -36.08 -22.94
N ALA A 158 -46.64 -36.63 -23.21
CA ALA A 158 -46.49 -37.99 -23.74
C ALA A 158 -46.88 -39.10 -22.74
N ALA A 159 -46.66 -38.87 -21.44
CA ALA A 159 -47.02 -39.84 -20.39
C ALA A 159 -48.55 -40.03 -20.23
N LYS A 160 -49.38 -39.01 -20.49
CA LYS A 160 -50.85 -39.15 -20.46
C LYS A 160 -51.44 -39.84 -21.70
N ALA A 161 -50.76 -39.79 -22.85
CA ALA A 161 -51.21 -40.46 -24.08
C ALA A 161 -51.01 -41.98 -24.07
N SER A 162 -50.06 -42.52 -23.27
CA SER A 162 -49.81 -43.97 -23.20
C SER A 162 -50.67 -44.73 -22.18
N LYS A 163 -51.35 -44.03 -21.25
CA LYS A 163 -52.17 -44.66 -20.18
C LYS A 163 -53.63 -44.98 -20.61
N GLY A 164 -53.96 -44.83 -21.89
CA GLY A 164 -55.34 -44.96 -22.38
C GLY A 164 -55.63 -46.13 -23.33
N LYS A 165 -54.64 -46.92 -23.76
CA LYS A 165 -54.87 -47.93 -24.82
C LYS A 165 -54.18 -49.25 -24.52
N GLY A 166 -54.74 -49.98 -23.56
CA GLY A 166 -54.35 -51.36 -23.36
C GLY A 166 -55.04 -51.98 -22.16
N LYS A 167 -55.87 -52.99 -22.46
CA LYS A 167 -56.26 -54.14 -21.61
C LYS A 167 -57.72 -54.15 -21.17
N GLY A 168 -58.51 -54.97 -21.86
CA GLY A 168 -59.86 -55.34 -21.45
C GLY A 168 -60.69 -55.98 -22.56
N ARG A 169 -60.30 -57.16 -23.05
CA ARG A 169 -61.24 -58.05 -23.75
C ARG A 169 -60.97 -59.48 -23.31
N THR A 170 -61.54 -59.84 -22.16
CA THR A 170 -61.70 -61.23 -21.73
C THR A 170 -62.93 -61.77 -22.46
N ILE A 171 -62.72 -62.72 -23.36
CA ILE A 171 -63.79 -63.45 -24.05
C ILE A 171 -64.03 -64.72 -23.25
N LYS A 172 -65.28 -64.93 -22.84
CA LYS A 172 -65.79 -66.15 -22.21
C LYS A 172 -66.41 -67.01 -23.30
#